data_AF-B4HWU6-F1
#
_entry.id   AF-B4HWU6-F1
#
_cell.length_a   1.000
_cell.length_b   1.000
_cell.length_c   1.000
_cell.angle_alpha   90.00
_cell.angle_beta   90.00
_cell.angle_gamma   90.00
#
_symmetry.space_group_name_H-M   'P 1'
#
loop_
_entity.id
_entity.type
_entity.pdbx_description
1 polymer ?
#
loop_
_entity_poly.entity_id
_entity_poly.type
_entity_poly.pdbx_seq_one_letter_code
_entity_poly.pdbx_strand_id
1 'polypeptide(L)'
;MYRAAYQKGFLTVLYSVGSSPLNNWSSYTKNGYIKRIYDEDIKSLVLEIMGSNVSTTFIHCPSECKEQLGIKLPFLVLLIKNMHKYFCFEVKIQDDQRFMRRFRVSNFQSKTSVKPFCTAMPMGMSPGWNQIQFNLADFTRRAYGSNYLETVSLQLHANVRIRRIYFADKLYTEAELPNDYRLMGKPKDLKKPEKQFKVQATARPPSPLNTGRGEPGPSKDTDAEATGPATDPMSEPEPELQKSPSPPVPQKVPSPAASAPPEPATEEPAPQTEATEEAYY
;
A
#
# COMPACT_ATOMS: atom_id res chain seq x y z
N MET A 1 18.82 14.76 10.76
CA MET A 1 18.98 14.97 9.31
C MET A 1 17.98 15.95 8.68
N TYR A 2 16.67 15.69 8.68
CA TYR A 2 15.70 16.46 7.90
C TYR A 2 14.92 17.53 8.69
N ARG A 3 15.17 17.70 9.99
CA ARG A 3 14.45 18.69 10.83
C ARG A 3 14.54 20.14 10.30
N ALA A 4 15.65 20.50 9.67
CA ALA A 4 15.86 21.83 9.07
C ALA A 4 15.49 21.90 7.57
N ALA A 5 15.18 20.75 6.95
CA ALA A 5 14.81 20.69 5.54
C ALA A 5 13.35 21.14 5.35
N TYR A 6 13.03 21.61 4.15
CA TYR A 6 11.65 21.93 3.79
C TYR A 6 10.81 20.64 3.68
N GLN A 7 9.80 20.50 4.54
CA GLN A 7 8.96 19.29 4.64
C GLN A 7 7.51 19.56 4.23
N LYS A 8 7.27 20.19 3.08
CA LYS A 8 5.91 20.43 2.56
C LYS A 8 5.73 19.77 1.20
N GLY A 9 4.56 19.19 0.96
CA GLY A 9 4.29 18.40 -0.25
C GLY A 9 4.95 17.03 -0.17
N PHE A 10 6.09 16.86 -0.84
CA PHE A 10 6.80 15.58 -0.96
C PHE A 10 8.24 15.67 -0.48
N LEU A 11 8.67 14.69 0.31
CA LEU A 11 10.06 14.54 0.73
C LEU A 11 10.56 13.16 0.35
N THR A 12 11.47 13.09 -0.62
CA THR A 12 12.04 11.80 -1.08
C THR A 12 13.26 11.43 -0.24
N VAL A 13 13.26 10.21 0.29
CA VAL A 13 14.36 9.69 1.13
C VAL A 13 15.24 8.70 0.35
N LEU A 14 14.64 8.00 -0.62
CA LEU A 14 15.37 7.10 -1.51
C LEU A 14 14.85 7.26 -2.93
N TYR A 15 15.77 7.40 -3.88
CA TYR A 15 15.47 7.42 -5.31
C TYR A 15 16.52 6.64 -6.10
N SER A 16 16.11 5.55 -6.74
CA SER A 16 17.03 4.58 -7.38
C SER A 16 17.77 5.10 -8.61
N VAL A 17 17.23 6.13 -9.30
CA VAL A 17 17.81 6.71 -10.52
C VAL A 17 18.87 7.77 -10.20
N GLY A 18 18.98 8.20 -8.95
CA GLY A 18 20.00 9.17 -8.52
C GLY A 18 21.43 8.62 -8.65
N SER A 19 22.41 9.52 -8.68
CA SER A 19 23.84 9.18 -8.73
C SER A 19 24.26 8.29 -7.54
N SER A 20 23.84 8.66 -6.32
CA SER A 20 24.14 7.96 -5.07
C SER A 20 22.88 7.75 -4.22
N PRO A 21 22.06 6.72 -4.51
CA PRO A 21 20.79 6.49 -3.82
C PRO A 21 20.95 6.17 -2.33
N LEU A 22 22.08 5.57 -1.95
CA LEU A 22 22.36 5.12 -0.58
C LEU A 22 23.18 6.12 0.24
N ASN A 23 23.33 7.38 -0.19
CA ASN A 23 24.19 8.34 0.52
C ASN A 23 23.79 8.54 1.99
N ASN A 24 22.48 8.51 2.26
CA ASN A 24 21.90 8.72 3.59
C ASN A 24 21.49 7.40 4.26
N TRP A 25 21.89 6.27 3.66
CA TRP A 25 21.50 4.92 4.05
C TRP A 25 22.75 4.11 4.35
N SER A 26 22.72 3.34 5.42
CA SER A 26 23.70 2.28 5.63
C SER A 26 23.12 0.95 5.18
N SER A 27 23.99 0.11 4.61
CA SER A 27 23.65 -1.22 4.12
C SER A 27 24.31 -2.28 4.98
N TYR A 28 23.52 -3.24 5.45
CA TYR A 28 24.01 -4.45 6.09
C TYR A 28 23.61 -5.66 5.25
N THR A 29 24.60 -6.45 4.84
CA THR A 29 24.41 -7.62 3.97
C THR A 29 25.22 -8.78 4.49
N LYS A 30 24.54 -9.84 4.94
CA LYS A 30 25.14 -11.14 5.23
C LYS A 30 24.41 -12.20 4.43
N ASN A 31 25.12 -12.85 3.52
CA ASN A 31 24.60 -13.82 2.53
C ASN A 31 23.49 -13.24 1.64
N GLY A 32 23.80 -12.10 1.02
CA GLY A 32 22.90 -11.37 0.13
C GLY A 32 23.67 -10.34 -0.68
N TYR A 33 22.96 -9.59 -1.52
CA TYR A 33 23.53 -8.49 -2.28
C TYR A 33 22.53 -7.33 -2.39
N ILE A 34 23.10 -6.14 -2.55
CA ILE A 34 22.37 -4.93 -2.89
C ILE A 34 22.96 -4.43 -4.20
N LYS A 35 22.17 -4.40 -5.26
CA LYS A 35 22.62 -3.95 -6.58
C LYS A 35 21.58 -3.07 -7.25
N ARG A 36 22.05 -2.19 -8.13
CA ARG A 36 21.17 -1.43 -9.02
C ARG A 36 20.98 -2.23 -10.30
N ILE A 37 19.74 -2.51 -10.67
CA ILE A 37 19.38 -3.22 -11.90
C ILE A 37 18.39 -2.40 -12.71
N TYR A 38 18.34 -2.67 -14.00
CA TYR A 38 17.27 -2.19 -14.87
C TYR A 38 16.09 -3.15 -14.78
N ASP A 39 14.90 -2.62 -14.44
CA ASP A 39 13.66 -3.40 -14.43
C ASP A 39 12.88 -3.17 -15.73
N GLU A 40 12.48 -4.25 -16.39
CA GLU A 40 11.83 -4.22 -17.70
C GLU A 40 10.40 -3.66 -17.65
N ASP A 41 9.67 -3.90 -16.56
CA ASP A 41 8.25 -3.50 -16.45
C ASP A 41 8.10 -1.97 -16.43
N ILE A 42 9.00 -1.29 -15.72
CA ILE A 42 8.98 0.18 -15.57
C ILE A 42 10.04 0.88 -16.44
N LYS A 43 10.87 0.12 -17.16
CA LYS A 43 11.98 0.63 -17.99
C LYS A 43 12.87 1.63 -17.26
N SER A 44 13.24 1.32 -16.01
CA SER A 44 14.01 2.23 -15.16
C SER A 44 14.95 1.48 -14.22
N LEU A 45 15.92 2.20 -13.68
CA LEU A 45 16.86 1.67 -12.69
C LEU A 45 16.15 1.54 -11.34
N VAL A 46 16.31 0.38 -10.70
CA VAL A 46 15.76 0.06 -9.38
C VAL A 46 16.85 -0.51 -8.49
N LEU A 47 16.69 -0.29 -7.19
CA LEU A 47 17.56 -0.88 -6.20
C LEU A 47 17.00 -2.25 -5.82
N GLU A 48 17.70 -3.32 -6.17
CA GLU A 48 17.36 -4.69 -5.79
C GLU A 48 18.15 -5.10 -4.55
N ILE A 49 17.42 -5.55 -3.53
CA ILE A 49 17.98 -6.07 -2.28
C ILE A 49 17.52 -7.52 -2.18
N MET A 50 18.46 -8.45 -2.22
CA MET A 50 18.17 -9.89 -2.16
C MET A 50 19.04 -10.54 -1.11
N GLY A 51 18.45 -11.48 -0.37
CA GLY A 51 19.18 -12.22 0.66
C GLY A 51 18.41 -13.48 1.05
N SER A 52 19.12 -14.54 1.40
CA SER A 52 18.50 -15.79 1.81
C SER A 52 17.71 -15.65 3.11
N ASN A 53 18.17 -14.78 4.01
CA ASN A 53 17.48 -14.45 5.25
C ASN A 53 17.10 -12.96 5.29
N VAL A 54 15.82 -12.70 5.56
CA VAL A 54 15.24 -11.35 5.66
C VAL A 54 15.87 -10.56 6.80
N SER A 55 16.23 -11.19 7.92
CA SER A 55 16.79 -10.48 9.07
C SER A 55 18.26 -10.08 8.90
N THR A 56 19.01 -10.79 8.04
CA THR A 56 20.47 -10.61 7.91
C THR A 56 20.87 -9.67 6.79
N THR A 57 19.91 -9.21 5.99
CA THR A 57 20.14 -8.25 4.91
C THR A 57 19.09 -7.15 4.97
N PHE A 58 19.52 -5.92 5.23
CA PHE A 58 18.66 -4.76 5.30
C PHE A 58 19.42 -3.47 5.00
N ILE A 59 18.69 -2.44 4.59
CA ILE A 59 19.18 -1.08 4.54
C ILE A 59 18.49 -0.27 5.62
N HIS A 60 19.22 0.63 6.27
CA HIS A 60 18.69 1.48 7.33
C HIS A 60 19.04 2.95 7.06
N CYS A 61 18.09 3.83 7.36
CA CYS A 61 18.23 5.28 7.29
C CYS A 61 17.80 5.85 8.65
N PRO A 62 18.63 6.69 9.30
CA PRO A 62 19.87 7.32 8.81
C PRO A 62 21.08 6.38 8.95
N SER A 63 22.20 6.68 8.28
CA SER A 63 23.41 5.83 8.32
C SER A 63 23.90 5.57 9.75
N GLU A 64 23.93 6.60 10.59
CA GLU A 64 24.25 6.47 12.00
C GLU A 64 23.03 6.16 12.86
N CYS A 65 23.09 5.10 13.68
CA CYS A 65 22.02 4.72 14.61
C CYS A 65 21.66 5.79 15.67
N LYS A 66 22.54 6.76 15.92
CA LYS A 66 22.31 7.86 16.87
C LYS A 66 21.58 9.04 16.24
N GLU A 67 21.60 9.16 14.92
CA GLU A 67 20.91 10.24 14.23
C GLU A 67 19.43 9.93 14.05
N GLN A 68 18.62 10.97 13.87
CA GLN A 68 17.19 10.87 13.64
C GLN A 68 16.83 11.60 12.33
N LEU A 69 15.96 10.99 11.51
CA LEU A 69 15.44 11.62 10.29
C LEU A 69 14.70 12.91 10.65
N GLY A 70 13.77 12.84 11.60
CA GLY A 70 12.98 13.98 12.07
C GLY A 70 12.00 14.48 11.01
N ILE A 71 11.33 13.56 10.32
CA ILE A 71 10.34 13.87 9.28
C ILE A 71 8.95 13.91 9.92
N LYS A 72 8.27 15.05 9.82
CA LYS A 72 6.93 15.32 10.41
C LYS A 72 5.77 14.96 9.48
N LEU A 73 6.07 14.56 8.26
CA LEU A 73 5.06 14.18 7.27
C LEU A 73 4.34 12.88 7.69
N PRO A 74 2.99 12.83 7.63
CA PRO A 74 2.20 11.72 8.16
C PRO A 74 2.11 10.51 7.24
N PHE A 75 2.21 10.69 5.91
CA PHE A 75 2.11 9.59 4.96
C PHE A 75 3.50 9.17 4.50
N LEU A 76 3.80 7.88 4.63
CA LEU A 76 4.98 7.24 4.05
C LEU A 76 4.54 6.41 2.85
N VAL A 77 5.13 6.66 1.69
CA VAL A 77 4.82 5.93 0.46
C VAL A 77 6.06 5.21 -0.06
N LEU A 78 5.90 3.91 -0.32
CA LEU A 78 6.94 3.04 -0.87
C LEU A 78 6.49 2.50 -2.22
N LEU A 79 7.31 2.72 -3.25
CA LEU A 79 7.15 2.10 -4.57
C LEU A 79 8.08 0.89 -4.65
N ILE A 80 7.50 -0.30 -4.49
CA ILE A 80 8.25 -1.55 -4.42
C ILE A 80 7.65 -2.64 -5.31
N LYS A 81 8.49 -3.51 -5.85
CA LYS A 81 8.07 -4.70 -6.59
C LYS A 81 8.10 -5.92 -5.68
N ASN A 82 7.03 -6.71 -5.74
CA ASN A 82 6.95 -7.98 -5.06
C ASN A 82 7.81 -9.03 -5.79
N MET A 83 8.74 -9.64 -5.06
CA MET A 83 9.59 -10.73 -5.57
C MET A 83 9.06 -12.12 -5.19
N HIS A 84 7.81 -12.22 -4.70
CA HIS A 84 7.18 -13.44 -4.20
C HIS A 84 7.98 -14.15 -3.10
N LYS A 85 8.69 -13.37 -2.29
CA LYS A 85 9.53 -13.81 -1.19
C LYS A 85 9.20 -13.04 0.08
N TYR A 86 9.64 -13.54 1.23
CA TYR A 86 9.41 -12.86 2.49
C TYR A 86 10.10 -11.50 2.53
N PHE A 87 9.32 -10.48 2.86
CA PHE A 87 9.72 -9.08 2.92
C PHE A 87 9.15 -8.45 4.20
N CYS A 88 9.92 -7.54 4.77
CA CYS A 88 9.58 -6.81 5.97
C CYS A 88 10.17 -5.40 5.89
N PHE A 89 9.49 -4.44 6.47
CA PHE A 89 10.07 -3.13 6.75
C PHE A 89 9.71 -2.66 8.14
N GLU A 90 10.58 -1.86 8.73
CA GLU A 90 10.43 -1.31 10.06
C GLU A 90 10.53 0.21 10.00
N VAL A 91 9.57 0.88 10.62
CA VAL A 91 9.56 2.34 10.76
C VAL A 91 9.54 2.67 12.24
N LYS A 92 10.53 3.42 12.71
CA LYS A 92 10.55 3.95 14.07
C LYS A 92 9.98 5.36 14.05
N ILE A 93 9.00 5.59 14.91
CA ILE A 93 8.33 6.87 15.08
C ILE A 93 8.49 7.36 16.51
N GLN A 94 8.33 8.65 16.69
CA GLN A 94 8.23 9.31 17.97
C GLN A 94 6.81 9.89 18.11
N ASP A 95 6.19 9.68 19.26
CA ASP A 95 4.89 10.25 19.60
C ASP A 95 5.00 11.54 20.44
N ASP A 96 3.84 12.13 20.76
CA ASP A 96 3.70 13.30 21.63
C ASP A 96 4.18 13.05 23.07
N GLN A 97 4.01 11.82 23.57
CA GLN A 97 4.53 11.33 24.84
C GLN A 97 6.04 11.08 24.85
N ARG A 98 6.73 11.37 23.73
CA ARG A 98 8.18 11.13 23.53
C ARG A 98 8.60 9.67 23.61
N PHE A 99 7.66 8.73 23.52
CA PHE A 99 7.95 7.32 23.35
C PHE A 99 8.33 7.00 21.91
N MET A 100 9.35 6.15 21.80
CA MET A 100 9.81 5.62 20.52
C MET A 100 9.07 4.31 20.25
N ARG A 101 8.31 4.27 19.16
CA ARG A 101 7.52 3.11 18.77
C ARG A 101 7.96 2.60 17.42
N ARG A 102 7.93 1.28 17.24
CA ARG A 102 8.34 0.62 16.01
C ARG A 102 7.14 -0.03 15.33
N PHE A 103 6.90 0.35 14.09
CA PHE A 103 5.96 -0.35 13.21
C PHE A 103 6.74 -1.32 12.35
N ARG A 104 6.49 -2.62 12.54
CA ARG A 104 7.04 -3.69 11.73
C ARG A 104 5.94 -4.21 10.82
N VAL A 105 6.10 -4.03 9.52
CA VAL A 105 5.13 -4.47 8.52
C VAL A 105 5.75 -5.60 7.71
N SER A 106 5.07 -6.74 7.63
CA SER A 106 5.63 -7.94 7.01
C SER A 106 4.60 -8.76 6.25
N ASN A 107 5.04 -9.43 5.18
CA ASN A 107 4.16 -10.21 4.31
C ASN A 107 3.94 -11.67 4.76
N PHE A 108 4.70 -12.13 5.75
CA PHE A 108 4.57 -13.47 6.34
C PHE A 108 3.76 -13.47 7.64
N GLN A 109 3.36 -12.30 8.12
CA GLN A 109 2.49 -12.18 9.27
C GLN A 109 1.04 -12.11 8.82
N SER A 110 0.14 -12.80 9.54
CA SER A 110 -1.30 -12.79 9.24
C SER A 110 -2.13 -11.97 10.23
N LYS A 111 -1.65 -11.80 11.46
CA LYS A 111 -2.39 -11.13 12.55
C LYS A 111 -1.66 -9.86 12.98
N THR A 112 -2.41 -8.77 13.15
CA THR A 112 -1.88 -7.56 13.79
C THR A 112 -1.66 -7.81 15.28
N SER A 113 -0.47 -7.50 15.78
CA SER A 113 -0.14 -7.56 17.20
C SER A 113 0.42 -6.22 17.64
N VAL A 114 -0.24 -5.60 18.62
CA VAL A 114 0.14 -4.31 19.19
C VAL A 114 0.84 -4.57 20.50
N LYS A 115 2.14 -4.28 20.58
CA LYS A 115 2.90 -4.23 21.84
C LYS A 115 3.27 -2.77 22.13
N PRO A 116 3.52 -2.41 23.40
CA PRO A 116 3.79 -1.02 23.80
C PRO A 116 4.83 -0.29 22.93
N PHE A 117 5.94 -0.97 22.60
CA PHE A 117 7.03 -0.39 21.80
C PHE A 117 7.09 -0.90 20.36
N CYS A 118 6.37 -1.96 20.02
CA CYS A 118 6.43 -2.58 18.70
C CYS A 118 5.05 -3.07 18.26
N THR A 119 4.56 -2.55 17.14
CA THR A 119 3.35 -3.03 16.49
C THR A 119 3.73 -3.78 15.23
N ALA A 120 3.29 -5.02 15.14
CA ALA A 120 3.57 -5.92 14.03
C ALA A 120 2.29 -6.03 13.18
N MET A 121 2.36 -5.62 11.92
CA MET A 121 1.23 -5.54 10.99
C MET A 121 1.43 -6.46 9.79
N PRO A 122 0.39 -7.19 9.38
CA PRO A 122 0.40 -7.95 8.14
C PRO A 122 0.32 -7.00 6.94
N MET A 123 0.96 -7.36 5.83
CA MET A 123 0.76 -6.71 4.53
C MET A 123 0.51 -7.73 3.43
N GLY A 124 -0.52 -7.47 2.62
CA GLY A 124 -0.70 -8.15 1.34
C GLY A 124 0.05 -7.41 0.24
N MET A 125 0.77 -8.14 -0.61
CA MET A 125 1.39 -7.59 -1.81
C MET A 125 0.85 -8.32 -3.03
N SER A 126 0.41 -7.58 -4.05
CA SER A 126 0.04 -8.19 -5.33
C SER A 126 1.31 -8.60 -6.10
N PRO A 127 1.20 -9.51 -7.08
CA PRO A 127 2.27 -9.74 -8.04
C PRO A 127 2.64 -8.45 -8.80
N GLY A 128 3.93 -8.21 -9.00
CA GLY A 128 4.42 -7.03 -9.73
C GLY A 128 4.65 -5.79 -8.86
N TRP A 129 4.47 -4.61 -9.47
CA TRP A 129 4.75 -3.33 -8.82
C TRP A 129 3.59 -2.89 -7.91
N ASN A 130 3.93 -2.56 -6.67
CA ASN A 130 3.01 -2.15 -5.63
C ASN A 130 3.38 -0.73 -5.14
N GLN A 131 2.34 0.09 -4.92
CA GLN A 131 2.47 1.35 -4.21
C GLN A 131 1.86 1.20 -2.82
N ILE A 132 2.72 1.10 -1.80
CA ILE A 132 2.27 0.98 -0.41
C ILE A 132 2.20 2.38 0.18
N GLN A 133 1.02 2.73 0.67
CA GLN A 133 0.76 4.00 1.35
C GLN A 133 0.52 3.70 2.82
N PHE A 134 1.33 4.30 3.68
CA PHE A 134 1.34 4.01 5.10
C PHE A 134 1.05 5.28 5.89
N ASN A 135 -0.13 5.35 6.50
CA ASN A 135 -0.55 6.50 7.30
C ASN A 135 -0.04 6.38 8.74
N LEU A 136 1.16 6.91 8.99
CA LEU A 136 1.82 6.82 10.30
C LEU A 136 1.00 7.50 11.40
N ALA A 137 0.35 8.63 11.08
CA ALA A 137 -0.44 9.38 12.05
C ALA A 137 -1.66 8.60 12.54
N ASP A 138 -2.40 8.01 11.61
CA ASP A 138 -3.60 7.24 11.95
C ASP A 138 -3.27 5.90 12.62
N PHE A 139 -2.19 5.22 12.20
CA PHE A 139 -1.74 4.00 12.88
C PHE A 139 -1.27 4.26 14.31
N THR A 140 -0.60 5.39 14.56
CA THR A 140 -0.15 5.76 15.91
C THR A 140 -1.36 6.02 16.83
N ARG A 141 -2.34 6.76 16.34
CA ARG A 141 -3.58 7.03 17.07
C ARG A 141 -4.38 5.77 17.35
N ARG A 142 -4.53 4.87 16.37
CA ARG A 142 -5.31 3.63 16.53
C ARG A 142 -4.63 2.59 17.41
N ALA A 143 -3.31 2.45 17.33
CA ALA A 143 -2.57 1.44 18.09
C ALA A 143 -2.29 1.89 19.54
N TYR A 144 -2.05 3.18 19.77
CA TYR A 144 -1.51 3.68 21.04
C TYR A 144 -2.32 4.80 21.67
N GLY A 145 -3.32 5.37 20.96
CA GLY A 145 -4.07 6.53 21.44
C GLY A 145 -3.26 7.83 21.49
N SER A 146 -2.05 7.85 20.93
CA SER A 146 -1.15 9.00 20.91
C SER A 146 -1.02 9.63 19.52
N ASN A 147 -0.51 10.86 19.46
CA ASN A 147 -0.32 11.57 18.20
C ASN A 147 1.08 11.33 17.62
N TYR A 148 1.15 11.18 16.30
CA TYR A 148 2.41 11.10 15.58
C TYR A 148 3.11 12.46 15.55
N LEU A 149 4.40 12.47 15.89
CA LEU A 149 5.21 13.68 15.92
C LEU A 149 6.24 13.69 14.79
N GLU A 150 7.07 12.66 14.71
CA GLU A 150 8.05 12.52 13.62
C GLU A 150 8.51 11.06 13.41
N THR A 151 9.00 10.78 12.21
CA THR A 151 9.71 9.54 11.90
C THR A 151 11.19 9.70 12.22
N VAL A 152 11.70 8.72 12.96
CA VAL A 152 13.06 8.69 13.50
C VAL A 152 13.99 7.87 12.63
N SER A 153 13.58 6.68 12.24
CA SER A 153 14.37 5.79 11.39
C SER A 153 13.50 4.92 10.50
N LEU A 154 14.05 4.50 9.37
CA LEU A 154 13.41 3.59 8.43
C LEU A 154 14.38 2.47 8.08
N GLN A 155 13.92 1.24 8.15
CA GLN A 155 14.70 0.04 7.84
C GLN A 155 13.91 -0.86 6.89
N LEU A 156 14.55 -1.31 5.81
CA LEU A 156 13.94 -2.16 4.78
C LEU A 156 14.74 -3.43 4.69
N HIS A 157 14.07 -4.57 4.80
CA HIS A 157 14.70 -5.86 4.71
C HIS A 157 14.80 -6.35 3.25
N ALA A 158 15.51 -7.46 3.07
CA ALA A 158 15.74 -8.09 1.79
C ALA A 158 14.47 -8.59 1.09
N ASN A 159 14.69 -9.00 -0.16
CA ASN A 159 13.73 -9.58 -1.10
C ASN A 159 12.73 -8.58 -1.67
N VAL A 160 13.25 -7.42 -2.07
CA VAL A 160 12.44 -6.34 -2.65
C VAL A 160 13.23 -5.60 -3.72
N ARG A 161 12.52 -5.09 -4.73
CA ARG A 161 13.06 -4.05 -5.62
C ARG A 161 12.38 -2.74 -5.28
N ILE A 162 13.18 -1.72 -5.04
CA ILE A 162 12.72 -0.41 -4.60
C ILE A 162 13.04 0.60 -5.69
N ARG A 163 12.04 1.39 -6.07
CA ARG A 163 12.22 2.52 -6.98
C ARG A 163 12.34 3.84 -6.24
N ARG A 164 11.37 4.10 -5.35
CA ARG A 164 11.29 5.37 -4.63
C ARG A 164 10.64 5.16 -3.27
N ILE A 165 11.15 5.89 -2.28
CA ILE A 165 10.53 6.04 -0.97
C ILE A 165 10.44 7.51 -0.67
N TYR A 166 9.24 7.97 -0.37
CA TYR A 166 8.99 9.37 -0.07
C TYR A 166 7.91 9.51 0.99
N PHE A 167 7.96 10.63 1.68
CA PHE A 167 6.92 11.06 2.59
C PHE A 167 6.06 12.12 1.91
N ALA A 168 4.80 12.18 2.29
CA ALA A 168 3.82 13.13 1.80
C ALA A 168 2.98 13.71 2.94
N ASP A 169 2.49 14.93 2.74
CA ASP A 169 1.61 15.63 3.67
C ASP A 169 0.16 15.10 3.61
N LYS A 170 -0.31 14.78 2.41
CA LYS A 170 -1.61 14.17 2.15
C LYS A 170 -1.49 12.95 1.25
N LEU A 171 -2.58 12.18 1.17
CA LEU A 171 -2.70 11.14 0.17
C LEU A 171 -3.03 11.76 -1.18
N TYR A 172 -2.07 11.72 -2.10
CA TYR A 172 -2.25 12.19 -3.46
C TYR A 172 -2.72 11.06 -4.37
N THR A 173 -3.67 11.35 -5.22
CA THR A 173 -4.08 10.44 -6.30
C THR A 173 -3.03 10.48 -7.43
N GLU A 174 -2.99 9.44 -8.27
CA GLU A 174 -2.05 9.38 -9.38
C GLU A 174 -2.15 10.61 -10.30
N ALA A 175 -3.35 11.21 -10.45
CA ALA A 175 -3.57 12.42 -11.24
C ALA A 175 -2.83 13.66 -10.69
N GLU A 176 -2.71 13.78 -9.37
CA GLU A 176 -2.03 14.89 -8.70
C GLU A 176 -0.51 14.66 -8.56
N LEU A 177 -0.06 13.40 -8.68
CA LEU A 177 1.36 13.08 -8.63
C LEU A 177 2.09 13.63 -9.86
N PRO A 178 3.25 14.31 -9.66
CA PRO A 178 4.16 14.59 -10.76
C PRO A 178 4.59 13.29 -11.45
N ASN A 179 4.88 13.36 -12.75
CA ASN A 179 5.28 12.18 -13.54
C ASN A 179 6.44 11.40 -12.92
N ASP A 180 7.34 12.06 -12.20
CA ASP A 180 8.48 11.41 -11.53
C ASP A 180 8.10 10.54 -10.32
N TYR A 181 6.92 10.77 -9.76
CA TYR A 181 6.36 10.01 -8.63
C TYR A 181 5.37 8.94 -9.09
N ARG A 182 4.89 8.98 -10.34
CA ARG A 182 3.99 7.96 -10.89
C ARG A 182 4.73 6.64 -11.09
N LEU A 183 4.07 5.55 -10.72
CA LEU A 183 4.59 4.20 -10.89
C LEU A 183 4.77 3.85 -12.38
N MET A 184 3.81 4.26 -13.20
CA MET A 184 3.88 4.16 -14.65
C MET A 184 4.15 5.56 -15.21
N GLY A 185 5.22 5.70 -15.99
CA GLY A 185 5.23 6.78 -16.96
C GLY A 185 4.05 6.52 -17.88
N LYS A 186 3.15 7.49 -18.10
CA LYS A 186 2.18 7.36 -19.19
C LYS A 186 2.98 6.93 -20.43
N PRO A 187 2.58 5.87 -21.15
CA PRO A 187 3.23 5.56 -22.41
C PRO A 187 3.23 6.84 -23.24
N LYS A 188 4.40 7.27 -23.73
CA LYS A 188 4.52 8.42 -24.63
C LYS A 188 3.95 8.14 -26.04
N ASP A 189 3.11 7.11 -26.18
CA ASP A 189 2.50 6.66 -27.43
C ASP A 189 0.98 6.76 -27.38
N LEU A 190 0.45 7.89 -26.91
CA LEU A 190 -0.77 8.40 -27.53
C LEU A 190 -0.30 9.11 -28.80
N LYS A 191 -0.28 8.34 -29.91
CA LYS A 191 -0.25 8.90 -31.25
C LYS A 191 -1.14 10.13 -31.26
N LYS A 192 -0.58 11.28 -31.66
CA LYS A 192 -1.34 12.46 -32.04
C LYS A 192 -2.59 11.99 -32.79
N PRO A 193 -3.80 12.48 -32.49
CA PRO A 193 -4.92 12.27 -33.40
C PRO A 193 -4.46 12.75 -34.77
N GLU A 194 -4.47 11.82 -35.72
CA GLU A 194 -4.08 12.08 -37.09
C GLU A 194 -4.81 13.32 -37.58
N LYS A 195 -4.06 14.21 -38.23
CA LYS A 195 -4.57 15.43 -38.83
C LYS A 195 -5.82 15.07 -39.63
N GLN A 196 -6.96 15.65 -39.24
CA GLN A 196 -8.19 15.62 -40.04
C GLN A 196 -7.83 15.99 -41.48
N PHE A 197 -7.98 15.03 -42.39
CA PHE A 197 -8.00 15.31 -43.82
C PHE A 197 -9.13 16.32 -44.06
N LYS A 198 -8.74 17.54 -44.39
CA LYS A 198 -9.67 18.59 -44.82
C LYS A 198 -10.12 18.22 -46.23
N VAL A 199 -11.24 17.49 -46.33
CA VAL A 199 -11.91 17.29 -47.63
C VAL A 199 -12.35 18.67 -48.11
N GLN A 200 -11.77 19.13 -49.21
CA GLN A 200 -12.17 20.36 -49.88
C GLN A 200 -13.63 20.21 -50.37
N ALA A 201 -14.49 21.15 -49.98
CA ALA A 201 -15.81 21.31 -50.57
C ALA A 201 -15.65 21.70 -52.04
N THR A 202 -15.82 20.73 -52.94
CA THR A 202 -15.97 20.99 -54.37
C THR A 202 -17.39 21.50 -54.65
N ALA A 203 -17.45 22.43 -55.59
CA ALA A 203 -18.57 23.32 -55.84
C ALA A 203 -19.86 22.61 -56.27
N ARG A 204 -20.97 23.20 -55.81
CA ARG A 204 -22.37 23.00 -56.18
C ARG A 204 -22.60 22.95 -57.70
N PRO A 205 -23.34 21.98 -58.25
CA PRO A 205 -23.95 22.13 -59.57
C PRO A 205 -25.29 22.88 -59.46
N PRO A 206 -25.65 23.74 -60.45
CA PRO A 206 -26.92 24.46 -60.45
C PRO A 206 -28.07 23.56 -60.93
N SER A 207 -29.25 23.77 -60.35
CA SER A 207 -30.51 23.11 -60.72
C SER A 207 -31.03 23.58 -62.09
N PRO A 208 -31.68 22.72 -62.89
CA PRO A 208 -32.53 23.16 -63.98
C PRO A 208 -34.02 23.19 -63.59
N LEU A 209 -34.68 24.21 -64.12
CA LEU A 209 -36.08 24.61 -63.94
C LEU A 209 -37.01 23.84 -64.92
N ASN A 210 -38.01 23.18 -64.35
CA ASN A 210 -39.39 22.89 -64.80
C ASN A 210 -39.85 22.99 -66.28
N THR A 211 -40.56 21.96 -66.77
CA THR A 211 -41.76 22.08 -67.66
C THR A 211 -42.65 20.82 -67.62
N GLY A 212 -43.95 21.01 -67.28
CA GLY A 212 -45.23 20.26 -67.47
C GLY A 212 -45.28 18.75 -67.81
N ARG A 213 -46.33 17.98 -67.54
CA ARG A 213 -47.78 18.24 -67.31
C ARG A 213 -48.46 16.88 -67.01
N GLY A 214 -49.42 16.83 -66.08
CA GLY A 214 -50.37 15.69 -65.97
C GLY A 214 -50.94 15.41 -64.57
N GLU A 215 -52.00 16.11 -64.18
CA GLU A 215 -52.96 15.77 -63.09
C GLU A 215 -53.98 14.68 -63.56
N PRO A 216 -55.02 14.24 -62.79
CA PRO A 216 -55.33 14.36 -61.33
C PRO A 216 -55.87 13.08 -60.59
N GLY A 217 -55.69 13.04 -59.25
CA GLY A 217 -56.66 12.64 -58.17
C GLY A 217 -57.19 11.19 -58.03
N PRO A 218 -57.99 10.85 -56.98
CA PRO A 218 -58.02 11.37 -55.59
C PRO A 218 -58.30 10.31 -54.45
N SER A 219 -57.92 10.66 -53.21
CA SER A 219 -58.59 10.50 -51.88
C SER A 219 -59.24 9.20 -51.31
N LYS A 220 -59.14 9.09 -49.95
CA LYS A 220 -60.07 8.51 -48.92
C LYS A 220 -60.02 6.98 -48.65
N ASP A 221 -60.22 6.39 -47.46
CA ASP A 221 -60.75 6.71 -46.10
C ASP A 221 -59.98 5.83 -45.05
N THR A 222 -59.70 6.18 -43.78
CA THR A 222 -60.50 6.31 -42.53
C THR A 222 -61.33 5.10 -42.07
N ASP A 223 -61.05 4.60 -40.84
CA ASP A 223 -61.96 4.39 -39.68
C ASP A 223 -61.45 3.28 -38.72
N ALA A 224 -61.14 3.60 -37.44
CA ALA A 224 -62.01 3.59 -36.22
C ALA A 224 -61.78 2.28 -35.42
N GLU A 225 -61.84 2.17 -34.08
CA GLU A 225 -62.56 2.92 -33.04
C GLU A 225 -61.98 2.65 -31.62
N ALA A 226 -62.46 3.44 -30.67
CA ALA A 226 -62.21 3.59 -29.22
C ALA A 226 -62.43 2.30 -28.37
N THR A 227 -62.07 2.18 -27.08
CA THR A 227 -62.41 2.95 -25.85
C THR A 227 -61.66 2.37 -24.63
N GLY A 228 -61.27 3.19 -23.63
CA GLY A 228 -61.01 2.74 -22.24
C GLY A 228 -62.28 2.81 -21.36
N PRO A 229 -62.27 2.85 -20.01
CA PRO A 229 -61.17 2.69 -19.02
C PRO A 229 -61.51 1.88 -17.73
N ALA A 230 -60.50 1.72 -16.85
CA ALA A 230 -60.50 1.59 -15.36
C ALA A 230 -61.24 0.44 -14.61
N THR A 231 -60.49 -0.29 -13.74
CA THR A 231 -60.68 -0.45 -12.26
C THR A 231 -59.77 -1.55 -11.67
N ASP A 232 -59.04 -1.24 -10.60
CA ASP A 232 -58.44 -2.16 -9.60
C ASP A 232 -59.54 -2.76 -8.69
N PRO A 233 -59.39 -3.96 -8.06
CA PRO A 233 -58.61 -4.09 -6.82
C PRO A 233 -57.98 -5.46 -6.44
N MET A 234 -56.96 -5.36 -5.58
CA MET A 234 -56.59 -6.24 -4.45
C MET A 234 -56.02 -7.66 -4.64
N SER A 235 -55.08 -7.95 -3.72
CA SER A 235 -54.69 -9.22 -3.07
C SER A 235 -53.47 -10.01 -3.58
N GLU A 236 -52.36 -9.75 -2.88
CA GLU A 236 -51.17 -10.56 -2.57
C GLU A 236 -51.49 -12.00 -2.08
N PRO A 237 -50.56 -12.99 -2.15
CA PRO A 237 -49.40 -13.02 -1.24
C PRO A 237 -48.04 -13.52 -1.80
N GLU A 238 -46.98 -13.02 -1.16
CA GLU A 238 -45.59 -13.50 -1.22
C GLU A 238 -45.43 -14.94 -0.68
N PRO A 239 -44.39 -15.69 -1.10
CA PRO A 239 -43.91 -16.85 -0.35
C PRO A 239 -42.65 -16.54 0.48
N GLU A 240 -42.76 -16.75 1.80
CA GLU A 240 -41.67 -16.71 2.78
C GLU A 240 -40.75 -17.96 2.76
N LEU A 241 -39.46 -17.68 3.02
CA LEU A 241 -38.44 -18.42 3.78
C LEU A 241 -38.25 -19.96 3.66
N GLN A 242 -37.02 -20.34 3.26
CA GLN A 242 -36.35 -21.54 3.79
C GLN A 242 -35.01 -21.18 4.46
N LYS A 243 -34.95 -21.40 5.79
CA LYS A 243 -33.75 -21.34 6.63
C LYS A 243 -33.04 -22.70 6.63
N SER A 244 -31.74 -22.69 6.36
CA SER A 244 -30.82 -23.82 6.58
C SER A 244 -30.38 -23.93 8.05
N PRO A 245 -30.13 -25.14 8.60
CA PRO A 245 -29.90 -25.34 10.03
C PRO A 245 -28.44 -25.16 10.45
N SER A 246 -28.26 -24.60 11.66
CA SER A 246 -26.97 -24.41 12.36
C SER A 246 -26.50 -25.70 13.07
N PRO A 247 -25.18 -25.91 13.25
CA PRO A 247 -24.62 -27.07 13.96
C PRO A 247 -24.78 -26.97 15.50
N PRO A 248 -24.75 -28.09 16.24
CA PRO A 248 -25.12 -28.16 17.65
C PRO A 248 -24.04 -27.63 18.60
N VAL A 249 -24.53 -27.03 19.70
CA VAL A 249 -23.77 -26.50 20.84
C VAL A 249 -23.27 -27.65 21.73
N PRO A 250 -21.98 -27.68 22.16
CA PRO A 250 -21.51 -28.62 23.17
C PRO A 250 -21.99 -28.27 24.58
N GLN A 251 -22.45 -29.29 25.31
CA GLN A 251 -22.91 -29.21 26.70
C GLN A 251 -21.80 -28.85 27.69
N LYS A 252 -22.24 -28.15 28.75
CA LYS A 252 -21.49 -27.62 29.89
C LYS A 252 -21.14 -28.76 30.87
N VAL A 253 -19.86 -28.95 31.15
CA VAL A 253 -19.33 -29.83 32.22
C VAL A 253 -18.85 -28.94 33.38
N PRO A 254 -19.06 -29.27 34.67
CA PRO A 254 -18.85 -28.33 35.77
C PRO A 254 -17.39 -28.21 36.20
N SER A 255 -17.00 -26.99 36.61
CA SER A 255 -15.72 -26.66 37.23
C SER A 255 -15.61 -27.21 38.66
N PRO A 256 -14.42 -27.68 39.10
CA PRO A 256 -14.07 -27.72 40.50
C PRO A 256 -13.25 -26.49 40.92
N ALA A 257 -13.32 -26.20 42.22
CA ALA A 257 -12.95 -24.98 42.89
C ALA A 257 -11.43 -24.74 43.09
N ALA A 258 -11.11 -23.46 43.23
CA ALA A 258 -10.10 -22.80 44.05
C ALA A 258 -8.83 -23.57 44.48
N SER A 259 -7.67 -23.04 44.09
CA SER A 259 -6.46 -22.99 44.94
C SER A 259 -5.60 -21.77 44.58
N ALA A 260 -5.04 -21.16 45.62
CA ALA A 260 -4.39 -19.85 45.68
C ALA A 260 -2.96 -19.84 45.06
N PRO A 261 -2.34 -18.66 44.85
CA PRO A 261 -1.11 -18.52 44.06
C PRO A 261 0.16 -18.82 44.90
N PRO A 262 1.28 -19.27 44.29
CA PRO A 262 2.56 -19.27 44.96
C PRO A 262 3.31 -17.94 44.75
N GLU A 263 3.83 -17.41 45.85
CA GLU A 263 4.80 -16.31 45.96
C GLU A 263 6.26 -16.80 45.73
N PRO A 264 7.27 -15.92 45.69
CA PRO A 264 8.38 -15.97 44.72
C PRO A 264 9.54 -16.88 45.13
N ALA A 265 10.23 -17.43 44.13
CA ALA A 265 11.46 -18.18 44.32
C ALA A 265 12.63 -17.25 44.69
N THR A 266 13.20 -17.53 45.85
CA THR A 266 14.41 -16.96 46.45
C THR A 266 15.65 -17.36 45.66
N GLU A 267 16.57 -16.41 45.59
CA GLU A 267 17.93 -16.46 45.08
C GLU A 267 18.86 -17.28 46.02
N GLU A 268 19.65 -18.21 45.47
CA GLU A 268 20.89 -18.74 46.07
C GLU A 268 21.86 -19.21 44.96
N PRO A 269 23.19 -19.24 45.23
CA PRO A 269 24.20 -18.81 44.27
C PRO A 269 24.94 -19.95 43.56
N ALA A 270 25.74 -19.56 42.55
CA ALA A 270 26.57 -20.42 41.72
C ALA A 270 27.58 -21.26 42.52
N PRO A 271 27.89 -22.50 42.08
CA PRO A 271 28.92 -23.31 42.72
C PRO A 271 30.33 -22.82 42.34
N GLN A 272 31.18 -22.75 43.36
CA GLN A 272 32.62 -22.52 43.30
C GLN A 272 33.30 -23.60 42.45
N THR A 273 34.05 -23.20 41.43
CA THR A 273 35.04 -24.07 40.78
C THR A 273 36.32 -24.06 41.60
N GLU A 274 36.65 -25.22 42.16
CA GLU A 274 37.92 -25.53 42.81
C GLU A 274 39.10 -25.27 41.87
N ALA A 275 40.13 -24.64 42.44
CA ALA A 275 41.46 -24.59 41.86
C ALA A 275 42.11 -25.96 42.00
N THR A 276 42.54 -26.55 40.89
CA THR A 276 43.54 -27.62 40.89
C THR A 276 44.84 -27.04 40.39
N GLU A 277 45.74 -26.90 41.35
CA GLU A 277 47.16 -26.67 41.21
C GLU A 277 47.79 -27.92 40.58
N GLU A 278 48.36 -27.82 39.38
CA GLU A 278 49.43 -28.72 38.95
C GLU A 278 50.53 -27.92 38.26
N ALA A 279 51.71 -28.07 38.85
CA ALA A 279 52.96 -27.49 38.46
C ALA A 279 53.72 -28.43 37.50
N TYR A 280 54.77 -27.86 36.91
CA TYR A 280 55.98 -28.49 36.35
C TYR A 280 56.07 -28.75 34.83
N TYR A 281 57.12 -28.08 34.30
CA TYR A 281 57.90 -28.24 33.07
C TYR A 281 57.30 -27.83 31.73
#